data_AF-A0A9P5NER5-F1
#
_entry.id   AF-A0A9P5NER5-F1
#
_cell.length_a   1.000
_cell.length_b   1.000
_cell.length_c   1.000
_cell.angle_alpha   90.00
_cell.angle_beta   90.00
_cell.angle_gamma   90.00
#
_symmetry.space_group_name_H-M   'P 1'
#
loop_
_entity.id
_entity.type
_entity.pdbx_description
1 polymer ?
#
loop_
_entity_poly.entity_id
_entity_poly.type
_entity_poly.pdbx_seq_one_letter_code
_entity_poly.pdbx_strand_id
1 'polypeptide(L)'
;MHPENRPNTSLSRLHHRPTSNASKFGIDRNKSAVLGIPATPARFGYLRTAFKALEQEYLDVALPPSAQNTALDKIRAKLEKEFPDLFDKDDKEKKLYLAVQAVCEILYAKRRRNASLGKNRDPNFIDMSDVKSDSDGSDEYDPESNGTF
;
A
#
# COMPACT_ATOMS: atom_id res chain seq x y z
N MET A 1 -49.57 45.27 14.84
CA MET A 1 -48.68 44.12 15.09
C MET A 1 -48.27 43.55 13.74
N HIS A 2 -47.04 43.86 13.28
CA HIS A 2 -46.52 43.36 12.01
C HIS A 2 -45.48 42.25 12.28
N PRO A 3 -45.57 41.09 11.62
CA PRO A 3 -44.54 40.06 11.74
C PRO A 3 -43.32 40.43 10.88
N GLU A 4 -42.15 40.46 11.51
CA GLU A 4 -40.85 40.65 10.88
C GLU A 4 -40.48 39.44 10.01
N ASN A 5 -40.20 39.71 8.73
CA ASN A 5 -39.75 38.76 7.73
C ASN A 5 -38.22 38.65 7.83
N ARG A 6 -37.67 37.53 8.31
CA ARG A 6 -36.21 37.30 8.36
C ARG A 6 -35.73 36.59 7.09
N PRO A 7 -34.68 37.08 6.41
CA PRO A 7 -34.13 36.40 5.24
C PRO A 7 -33.36 35.14 5.63
N ASN A 8 -33.69 34.05 4.95
CA ASN A 8 -33.08 32.73 5.09
C ASN A 8 -31.71 32.70 4.38
N THR A 9 -30.64 33.09 5.08
CA THR A 9 -29.26 32.94 4.59
C THR A 9 -28.86 31.47 4.66
N SER A 10 -29.11 30.74 3.57
CA SER A 10 -28.49 29.45 3.33
C SER A 10 -26.98 29.61 3.17
N LEU A 11 -26.27 29.43 4.28
CA LEU A 11 -24.83 29.22 4.31
C LEU A 11 -24.53 27.91 3.56
N SER A 12 -24.20 28.04 2.28
CA SER A 12 -23.52 27.01 1.51
C SER A 12 -22.16 26.76 2.17
N ARG A 13 -22.14 25.84 3.15
CA ARG A 13 -20.91 25.23 3.67
C ARG A 13 -20.27 24.47 2.51
N LEU A 14 -19.46 25.18 1.72
CA LEU A 14 -18.44 24.58 0.89
C LEU A 14 -17.50 23.86 1.84
N HIS A 15 -17.74 22.57 2.06
CA HIS A 15 -16.75 21.65 2.58
C HIS A 15 -15.61 21.59 1.57
N HIS A 16 -14.69 22.56 1.64
CA HIS A 16 -13.33 22.39 1.18
C HIS A 16 -12.75 21.25 1.99
N ARG A 17 -12.99 20.03 1.52
CA ARG A 17 -12.33 18.83 2.01
C ARG A 17 -10.90 18.99 1.52
N PRO A 18 -9.90 19.27 2.39
CA PRO A 18 -8.53 19.29 1.94
C PRO A 18 -8.26 17.90 1.35
N THR A 19 -8.06 17.84 0.04
CA THR A 19 -7.60 16.62 -0.65
C THR A 19 -6.17 16.38 -0.20
N SER A 20 -6.06 15.83 1.00
CA SER A 20 -4.85 15.40 1.65
C SER A 20 -4.33 14.19 0.89
N ASN A 21 -3.69 14.44 -0.25
CA ASN A 21 -2.91 13.43 -0.98
C ASN A 21 -1.75 12.87 -0.12
N ALA A 22 -1.46 13.48 1.03
CA ALA A 22 -0.51 13.00 2.03
C ALA A 22 -1.05 11.77 2.80
N SER A 23 -2.36 11.69 3.05
CA SER A 23 -2.97 10.62 3.85
C SER A 23 -2.91 9.24 3.18
N LYS A 24 -2.74 9.18 1.85
CA LYS A 24 -2.75 7.93 1.09
C LYS A 24 -1.54 7.00 1.35
N PHE A 25 -0.53 7.47 2.10
CA PHE A 25 0.72 6.76 2.33
C PHE A 25 1.07 6.49 3.80
N GLY A 26 0.20 6.78 4.77
CA GLY A 26 0.43 6.48 6.20
C GLY A 26 1.48 7.37 6.89
N ILE A 27 2.29 8.09 6.13
CA ILE A 27 3.19 9.13 6.65
C ILE A 27 2.37 10.40 6.86
N ASP A 28 1.80 10.55 8.05
CA ASP A 28 1.19 11.80 8.47
C ASP A 28 2.19 12.95 8.29
N ARG A 29 1.70 14.13 7.89
CA ARG A 29 2.52 15.36 7.83
C ARG A 29 3.25 15.65 9.14
N ASN A 30 2.70 15.17 10.25
CA ASN A 30 3.32 15.23 11.57
C ASN A 30 4.60 14.39 11.66
N LYS A 31 4.65 13.20 11.05
CA LYS A 31 5.87 12.36 11.03
C LYS A 31 6.97 12.99 10.19
N SER A 32 6.63 13.64 9.07
CA SER A 32 7.62 14.41 8.29
C SER A 32 8.19 15.60 9.06
N ALA A 33 7.35 16.27 9.88
CA ALA A 33 7.81 17.36 10.74
C ALA A 33 8.75 16.86 11.85
N VAL A 34 8.44 15.72 12.49
CA VAL A 34 9.28 15.12 13.52
C VAL A 34 10.60 14.56 12.95
N LEU A 35 10.59 14.09 11.71
CA LEU A 35 11.82 13.68 11.01
C LEU A 35 12.74 14.87 10.67
N GLY A 36 12.30 16.11 10.89
CA GLY A 36 13.05 17.31 10.51
C GLY A 36 13.26 17.41 9.00
N ILE A 37 12.45 16.72 8.21
CA ILE A 37 12.52 16.79 6.76
C ILE A 37 12.00 18.18 6.39
N PRO A 38 12.82 19.04 5.78
CA PRO A 38 12.34 20.35 5.35
C PRO A 38 11.14 20.13 4.43
N ALA A 39 10.10 20.95 4.60
CA ALA A 39 8.84 20.83 3.84
C ALA A 39 9.01 21.05 2.32
N THR A 40 10.25 21.13 1.83
CA THR A 40 10.56 21.21 0.41
C THR A 40 10.06 19.93 -0.29
N PRO A 41 9.10 20.06 -1.23
CA PRO A 41 8.46 18.92 -1.86
C PRO A 41 9.44 17.95 -2.54
N ALA A 42 10.55 18.49 -3.06
CA ALA A 42 11.58 17.73 -3.76
C ALA A 42 12.31 16.75 -2.83
N ARG A 43 12.73 17.21 -1.63
CA ARG A 43 13.49 16.38 -0.68
C ARG A 43 12.62 15.30 -0.06
N PHE A 44 11.36 15.64 0.23
CA PHE A 44 10.36 14.67 0.66
C PHE A 44 10.08 13.61 -0.43
N GLY A 45 9.98 14.02 -1.70
CA GLY A 45 9.84 13.11 -2.83
C GLY A 45 11.01 12.12 -2.95
N TYR A 46 12.24 12.62 -2.81
CA TYR A 46 13.44 11.79 -2.86
C TYR A 46 13.49 10.75 -1.73
N LEU A 47 13.29 11.17 -0.47
CA LEU A 47 13.25 10.26 0.69
C LEU A 47 12.19 9.17 0.53
N ARG A 48 11.05 9.53 -0.03
CA ARG A 48 9.96 8.58 -0.27
C ARG A 48 10.31 7.55 -1.34
N THR A 49 11.03 7.94 -2.39
CA THR A 49 11.55 7.02 -3.40
C THR A 49 12.60 6.09 -2.78
N ALA A 50 13.49 6.62 -1.95
CA ALA A 50 14.48 5.84 -1.22
C ALA A 50 13.82 4.80 -0.29
N PHE A 51 12.82 5.20 0.51
CA PHE A 51 12.08 4.28 1.39
C PHE A 51 11.39 3.14 0.62
N LYS A 52 10.85 3.43 -0.57
CA LYS A 52 10.27 2.37 -1.43
C LYS A 52 11.33 1.42 -1.99
N ALA A 53 12.50 1.93 -2.35
CA ALA A 53 13.61 1.09 -2.79
C ALA A 53 14.07 0.16 -1.66
N LEU A 54 14.21 0.70 -0.45
CA LEU A 54 14.57 -0.08 0.74
C LEU A 54 13.51 -1.12 1.12
N GLU A 55 12.22 -0.79 0.99
CA GLU A 55 11.12 -1.76 1.13
C GLU A 55 11.32 -2.95 0.17
N GLN A 56 11.53 -2.67 -1.11
CA GLN A 56 11.65 -3.71 -2.14
C GLN A 56 12.91 -4.57 -1.98
N GLU A 57 14.00 -3.98 -1.50
CA GLU A 57 15.29 -4.66 -1.38
C GLU A 57 15.40 -5.53 -0.13
N TYR A 58 14.84 -5.08 1.01
CA TYR A 58 15.07 -5.74 2.30
C TYR A 58 13.82 -6.35 2.94
N LEU A 59 12.62 -5.85 2.62
CA LEU A 59 11.39 -6.30 3.26
C LEU A 59 10.59 -7.19 2.32
N ASP A 60 10.93 -8.47 2.33
CA ASP A 60 10.06 -9.51 1.81
C ASP A 60 9.03 -9.93 2.87
N VAL A 61 7.76 -9.91 2.46
CA VAL A 61 6.58 -10.24 3.25
C VAL A 61 6.59 -11.71 3.70
N ALA A 62 7.34 -12.56 2.98
CA ALA A 62 7.53 -13.97 3.29
C ALA A 62 8.62 -14.23 4.34
N LEU A 63 9.40 -13.21 4.75
CA LEU A 63 10.48 -13.41 5.72
C LEU A 63 9.95 -13.78 7.11
N PRO A 64 10.60 -14.73 7.81
CA PRO A 64 10.28 -15.03 9.20
C PRO A 64 10.61 -13.83 10.11
N PRO A 65 9.95 -13.69 11.27
CA PRO A 65 10.16 -12.55 12.18
C PRO A 65 11.62 -12.31 12.57
N SER A 66 12.42 -13.37 12.72
CA SER A 66 13.86 -13.26 12.99
C SER A 66 14.64 -12.58 11.87
N ALA A 67 14.34 -12.91 10.61
CA ALA A 67 14.96 -12.29 9.45
C ALA A 67 14.47 -10.86 9.20
N GLN A 68 13.24 -10.54 9.62
CA GLN A 68 12.72 -9.17 9.56
C GLN A 68 13.55 -8.22 10.42
N ASN A 69 13.93 -8.61 11.64
CA ASN A 69 14.78 -7.77 12.49
C ASN A 69 16.12 -7.45 11.81
N THR A 70 16.77 -8.46 11.22
CA THR A 70 18.02 -8.25 10.46
C THR A 70 17.81 -7.35 9.23
N ALA A 71 16.66 -7.43 8.57
CA ALA A 71 16.32 -6.53 7.48
C ALA A 71 16.14 -5.07 7.96
N LEU A 72 15.49 -4.86 9.10
CA LEU A 72 15.33 -3.53 9.70
C LEU A 72 16.67 -2.92 10.10
N ASP A 73 17.60 -3.71 10.63
CA ASP A 73 18.96 -3.25 10.94
C ASP A 73 19.73 -2.84 9.69
N LYS A 74 19.60 -3.59 8.59
CA LYS A 74 20.19 -3.23 7.29
C LYS A 74 19.59 -1.92 6.74
N ILE A 75 18.27 -1.76 6.85
CA ILE A 75 17.58 -0.51 6.47
C ILE A 75 18.12 0.65 7.30
N ARG A 76 18.27 0.49 8.63
CA ARG A 76 18.83 1.51 9.53
C ARG A 76 20.23 1.92 9.10
N ALA A 77 21.12 0.96 8.89
CA ALA A 77 22.50 1.21 8.48
C ALA A 77 22.59 1.92 7.11
N LYS A 78 21.73 1.55 6.15
CA LYS A 78 21.70 2.16 4.83
C LYS A 78 21.15 3.59 4.88
N LEU A 79 20.13 3.85 5.67
CA LEU A 79 19.60 5.20 5.89
C LEU A 79 20.63 6.15 6.53
N GLU A 80 21.38 5.67 7.53
CA GLU A 80 22.47 6.45 8.12
C GLU A 80 23.56 6.79 7.09
N LYS A 81 23.89 5.84 6.22
CA LYS A 81 24.95 6.01 5.21
C LYS A 81 24.52 6.94 4.07
N GLU A 82 23.27 6.85 3.61
CA GLU A 82 22.77 7.65 2.47
C GLU A 82 22.33 9.06 2.88
N PHE A 83 21.90 9.25 4.13
CA PHE A 83 21.37 10.52 4.63
C PHE A 83 22.04 10.97 5.94
N PRO A 84 23.38 11.05 5.99
CA PRO A 84 24.08 11.40 7.21
C PRO A 84 23.59 12.75 7.76
N ASP A 85 23.37 13.73 6.89
CA ASP A 85 22.91 15.07 7.26
C ASP A 85 21.53 15.11 7.95
N LEU A 86 20.66 14.12 7.69
CA LEU A 86 19.36 13.98 8.32
C LEU A 86 19.46 13.30 9.70
N PHE A 87 20.41 12.37 9.84
CA PHE A 87 20.56 11.46 10.97
C PHE A 87 21.76 11.76 11.90
N ASP A 88 22.53 12.83 11.67
CA ASP A 88 23.73 13.19 12.47
C ASP A 88 23.45 14.08 13.70
N LYS A 89 22.18 14.27 14.10
CA LYS A 89 21.77 15.21 15.18
C LYS A 89 21.25 14.49 16.43
N ASP A 90 20.98 15.27 17.48
CA ASP A 90 20.49 14.85 18.82
C ASP A 90 19.19 14.01 18.86
N ASP A 91 18.59 13.70 17.71
CA ASP A 91 17.41 12.84 17.57
C ASP A 91 17.65 11.65 16.61
N LYS A 92 18.91 11.27 16.38
CA LYS A 92 19.30 10.22 15.43
C LYS A 92 18.44 8.96 15.56
N GLU A 93 18.39 8.38 16.76
CA GLU A 93 17.67 7.13 17.01
C GLU A 93 16.16 7.27 16.79
N LYS A 94 15.58 8.37 17.26
CA LYS A 94 14.16 8.66 17.10
C LYS A 94 13.79 8.85 15.63
N LYS A 95 14.62 9.55 14.86
CA LYS A 95 14.41 9.75 13.42
C LYS A 95 14.54 8.43 12.66
N LEU A 96 15.54 7.61 12.99
CA LEU A 96 15.70 6.29 12.39
C LEU A 96 14.52 5.38 12.70
N TYR A 97 14.06 5.36 13.96
CA TYR A 97 12.87 4.62 14.36
C TYR A 97 11.64 5.03 13.54
N LEU A 98 11.40 6.33 13.38
CA LEU A 98 10.28 6.84 12.57
C LEU A 98 10.43 6.53 11.08
N ALA A 99 11.65 6.56 10.53
CA ALA A 99 11.91 6.20 9.15
C ALA A 99 11.63 4.71 8.90
N VAL A 100 12.13 3.84 9.78
CA VAL A 100 11.87 2.40 9.74
C VAL A 100 10.37 2.11 9.89
N GLN A 101 9.70 2.79 10.81
CA GLN A 101 8.24 2.68 10.98
C GLN A 101 7.49 3.08 9.70
N ALA A 102 7.92 4.14 9.01
CA ALA A 102 7.33 4.56 7.74
C ALA A 102 7.49 3.49 6.64
N VAL A 103 8.65 2.82 6.57
CA VAL A 103 8.87 1.71 5.63
C VAL A 103 7.92 0.55 5.94
N CYS A 104 7.80 0.17 7.22
CA CYS A 104 6.86 -0.87 7.65
C CYS A 104 5.41 -0.52 7.30
N GLU A 105 4.99 0.72 7.51
CA GLU A 105 3.64 1.18 7.17
C GLU A 105 3.33 1.08 5.67
N ILE A 106 4.30 1.38 4.80
CA ILE A 106 4.17 1.20 3.35
C ILE A 106 3.91 -0.28 3.03
N LEU A 107 4.68 -1.18 3.64
CA LEU A 107 4.54 -2.63 3.48
C LEU A 107 3.15 -3.11 3.95
N TYR A 108 2.71 -2.69 5.14
CA TYR A 108 1.39 -3.04 5.66
C TYR A 108 0.26 -2.50 4.79
N ALA A 109 0.37 -1.26 4.28
CA ALA A 109 -0.61 -0.68 3.38
C ALA A 109 -0.69 -1.43 2.04
N LYS A 110 0.43 -1.98 1.56
CA LYS A 110 0.49 -2.83 0.37
C LYS A 110 -0.16 -4.19 0.64
N ARG A 111 0.16 -4.84 1.77
CA ARG A 111 -0.47 -6.11 2.18
C ARG A 111 -1.98 -5.95 2.33
N ARG A 112 -2.45 -4.86 2.94
CA ARG A 112 -3.89 -4.57 3.09
C ARG A 112 -4.57 -4.41 1.73
N ARG A 113 -3.94 -3.72 0.78
CA ARG A 113 -4.44 -3.58 -0.60
C ARG A 113 -4.49 -4.92 -1.34
N ASN A 114 -3.43 -5.72 -1.25
CA ASN A 114 -3.41 -7.04 -1.88
C ASN A 114 -4.46 -7.98 -1.27
N ALA A 115 -4.65 -7.95 0.05
CA ALA A 115 -5.71 -8.70 0.72
C ALA A 115 -7.11 -8.24 0.30
N SER A 116 -7.33 -6.93 0.08
CA SER A 116 -8.62 -6.44 -0.45
C SER A 116 -8.84 -6.82 -1.92
N LEU A 117 -7.79 -6.90 -2.73
CA LEU A 117 -7.88 -7.32 -4.13
C LEU A 117 -8.13 -8.83 -4.27
N GLY A 118 -7.57 -9.64 -3.36
CA GLY A 118 -7.82 -11.08 -3.32
C GLY A 118 -9.25 -11.45 -2.92
N LYS A 119 -9.93 -10.63 -2.12
CA LYS A 119 -11.31 -10.91 -1.65
C LYS A 119 -12.41 -10.71 -2.71
N ASN A 120 -12.08 -10.15 -3.87
CA ASN A 120 -13.00 -10.07 -5.02
C ASN A 120 -12.72 -11.15 -6.09
N ARG A 121 -11.73 -12.02 -5.88
CA ARG A 121 -11.59 -13.24 -6.67
C ARG A 121 -12.27 -14.36 -5.89
N ASP A 122 -13.55 -14.53 -6.19
CA ASP A 122 -14.30 -15.70 -5.77
C ASP A 122 -13.52 -16.95 -6.23
N PRO A 123 -13.09 -17.84 -5.33
CA PRO A 123 -12.34 -19.05 -5.70
C PRO A 123 -13.17 -20.01 -6.56
N ASN A 124 -14.48 -19.78 -6.71
CA ASN A 124 -15.36 -20.50 -7.62
C ASN A 124 -15.68 -19.73 -8.92
N PHE A 125 -15.08 -18.56 -9.18
CA PHE A 125 -15.23 -17.90 -10.48
C PHE A 125 -14.34 -18.61 -11.50
N ILE A 126 -14.85 -19.71 -12.03
CA ILE A 126 -14.37 -20.28 -13.30
C ILE A 126 -14.69 -19.21 -14.34
N ASP A 127 -13.64 -18.58 -14.88
CA ASP A 127 -13.76 -17.67 -16.00
C ASP A 127 -14.16 -18.46 -17.25
N MET A 128 -15.47 -18.67 -17.41
CA MET A 128 -16.06 -19.38 -18.54
C MET A 128 -16.11 -18.50 -19.81
N SER A 129 -15.48 -17.32 -19.82
CA SER A 129 -15.44 -16.47 -21.02
C SER A 129 -14.51 -17.01 -22.13
N ASP A 130 -13.72 -18.05 -21.85
CA ASP A 130 -12.85 -18.71 -22.83
C ASP A 130 -13.25 -20.18 -23.15
N VAL A 131 -14.45 -20.61 -22.72
CA VAL A 131 -15.06 -21.82 -23.31
C VAL A 131 -15.71 -21.39 -24.62
N LYS A 132 -14.89 -21.33 -25.67
CA LYS A 132 -15.39 -21.46 -27.03
C LYS A 132 -16.09 -22.81 -27.12
N SER A 133 -17.42 -22.76 -27.10
CA SER A 133 -18.25 -23.87 -27.54
C SER A 133 -18.01 -24.10 -29.02
N ASP A 134 -16.91 -24.79 -29.34
CA ASP A 134 -16.79 -25.52 -30.59
C ASP A 134 -17.66 -26.76 -30.44
N SER A 135 -18.95 -26.50 -30.66
CA SER A 135 -19.96 -27.49 -30.99
C SER A 135 -19.57 -28.13 -32.32
N ASP A 136 -18.88 -29.25 -32.26
CA ASP A 136 -18.74 -30.23 -33.35
C ASP A 136 -18.75 -31.61 -32.66
N GLY A 137 -19.76 -32.47 -32.75
CA GLY A 137 -20.66 -32.67 -33.86
C GLY A 137 -20.42 -34.00 -34.57
N SER A 138 -20.21 -35.12 -33.86
CA SER A 138 -20.45 -36.50 -34.36
C SER A 138 -19.96 -37.52 -33.31
N ASP A 139 -20.86 -38.31 -32.72
CA ASP A 139 -21.22 -39.66 -33.21
C ASP A 139 -19.99 -40.54 -33.46
N GLU A 140 -19.72 -41.50 -32.57
CA GLU A 140 -19.83 -42.92 -32.93
C GLU A 140 -19.80 -43.77 -31.65
N TYR A 141 -20.90 -44.48 -31.41
CA TYR A 141 -21.08 -45.43 -30.34
C TYR A 141 -20.48 -46.76 -30.80
N ASP A 142 -19.41 -47.25 -30.16
CA ASP A 142 -18.87 -48.59 -30.41
C ASP A 142 -19.03 -49.47 -29.15
N PRO A 143 -20.08 -50.32 -29.09
CA PRO A 143 -20.37 -51.13 -27.91
C PRO A 143 -19.87 -52.56 -28.07
N GLU A 144 -18.60 -52.81 -28.40
CA GLU A 144 -18.09 -54.20 -28.43
C GLU A 144 -16.59 -54.31 -28.17
N SER A 145 -16.22 -54.76 -26.96
CA SER A 145 -15.13 -55.73 -26.72
C SER A 145 -15.05 -55.99 -25.21
N ASN A 146 -15.70 -57.03 -24.68
CA ASN A 146 -15.08 -58.34 -24.43
C ASN A 146 -13.65 -58.16 -23.87
N GLY A 147 -13.39 -58.31 -22.56
CA GLY A 147 -13.67 -59.49 -21.76
C GLY A 147 -12.58 -60.53 -22.00
N THR A 148 -11.49 -60.52 -21.22
CA THR A 148 -10.63 -61.71 -21.03
C THR A 148 -9.72 -61.58 -19.80
N PHE A 149 -9.93 -62.50 -18.85
CA PHE A 149 -9.05 -63.04 -17.79
C PHE A 149 -8.35 -62.11 -16.80
#